data_AF-A0A159Z7I6-F1
#
_entry.id   AF-A0A159Z7I6-F1
#
_cell.length_a   1.000
_cell.length_b   1.000
_cell.length_c   1.000
_cell.angle_alpha   90.00
_cell.angle_beta   90.00
_cell.angle_gamma   90.00
#
_symmetry.space_group_name_H-M   'P 1'
#
loop_
_entity.id
_entity.type
_entity.pdbx_description
1 polymer ?
#
loop_
_entity_poly.entity_id
_entity_poly.type
_entity_poly.pdbx_seq_one_letter_code
_entity_poly.pdbx_strand_id
1 'polypeptide(L)'
;MTQGTAGAIQPEGWTARRIRLMHRLAARLATQARPATGFVSQPEPKTIGSFARGKQLCAGNFMFAGYLVEAKTPAGSRALPLWDLPMPAPAFEEALHGFGWLDDLAAVADGPARARAQAWTWDWITRFGRGRGPGWTPELTGRRLIRWINHALFLLNGRERAEADAYFRSLGQQTIFLARRWHTARPGLPRFEALTGLIYAGLALTGMERHVGPAANALAKECASQIDAQGGIPTRNPEELLEVFTLLTWAAAALAEAGRSPQSAHLQAIERIAPTLRALRHSDGGLARFHGGGRGTEGRLDQALASAGVRAVPAEGPAMGYIRLAAGRSTVIVDAARPPMGPRPPMPMPRPWPSS
;
A
#
# COMPACT_ATOMS: atom_id res chain seq x y z
N MET A 1 -13.03 -26.22 23.87
CA MET A 1 -13.61 -24.96 24.37
C MET A 1 -12.50 -24.18 25.05
N THR A 2 -11.85 -23.28 24.32
CA THR A 2 -10.82 -22.38 24.86
C THR A 2 -11.18 -20.98 24.41
N GLN A 3 -11.65 -20.17 25.36
CA GLN A 3 -12.10 -18.81 25.15
C GLN A 3 -10.90 -17.94 24.75
N GLY A 4 -10.94 -17.38 23.54
CA GLY A 4 -10.01 -16.36 23.10
C GLY A 4 -10.30 -15.05 23.82
N THR A 5 -9.30 -14.53 24.51
CA THR A 5 -9.32 -13.19 25.12
C THR A 5 -9.49 -12.14 24.01
N ALA A 6 -10.68 -11.57 23.93
CA ALA A 6 -10.97 -10.39 23.13
C ALA A 6 -10.07 -9.24 23.62
N GLY A 7 -9.12 -8.83 22.78
CA GLY A 7 -8.34 -7.62 23.02
C GLY A 7 -9.28 -6.42 23.04
N ALA A 8 -9.36 -5.75 24.19
CA ALA A 8 -10.16 -4.55 24.36
C ALA A 8 -9.72 -3.47 23.36
N ILE A 9 -10.66 -3.03 22.52
CA ILE A 9 -10.48 -1.90 21.60
C ILE A 9 -10.29 -0.64 22.46
N GLN A 10 -9.07 -0.09 22.50
CA GLN A 10 -8.85 1.19 23.14
C GLN A 10 -9.67 2.27 22.43
N PRO A 11 -10.41 3.14 23.16
CA PRO A 11 -11.24 4.16 22.55
C PRO A 11 -10.37 5.15 21.78
N GLU A 12 -10.69 5.36 20.50
CA GLU A 12 -9.95 6.26 19.63
C GLU A 12 -9.92 7.69 20.19
N GLY A 13 -8.72 8.25 20.33
CA GLY A 13 -8.51 9.61 20.81
C GLY A 13 -9.22 10.67 19.96
N TRP A 14 -9.58 11.78 20.61
CA TRP A 14 -10.27 12.93 20.00
C TRP A 14 -9.60 13.47 18.72
N THR A 15 -8.27 13.47 18.68
CA THR A 15 -7.47 13.88 17.52
C THR A 15 -7.70 12.99 16.30
N ALA A 16 -7.75 11.66 16.49
CA ALA A 16 -8.02 10.71 15.42
C ALA A 16 -9.44 10.86 14.85
N ARG A 17 -10.43 11.08 15.72
CA ARG A 17 -11.83 11.35 15.31
C ARG A 17 -11.93 12.62 14.47
N ARG A 18 -11.26 13.69 14.89
CA ARG A 18 -11.21 14.96 14.15
C ARG A 18 -10.55 14.81 12.78
N ILE A 19 -9.44 14.08 12.69
CA ILE A 19 -8.76 13.82 11.42
C ILE A 19 -9.68 13.08 10.44
N ARG A 20 -10.36 12.02 10.88
CA ARG A 20 -11.33 11.28 10.06
C ARG A 20 -12.49 12.14 9.58
N LEU A 21 -13.03 13.00 10.45
CA LEU A 21 -14.09 13.93 10.07
C LEU A 21 -13.62 14.90 8.97
N MET A 22 -12.41 15.44 9.13
CA MET A 22 -11.81 16.33 8.14
C MET A 22 -11.51 15.61 6.82
N HIS A 23 -11.13 14.33 6.85
CA HIS A 23 -11.00 13.52 5.64
C HIS A 23 -12.35 13.37 4.92
N ARG A 24 -13.42 13.02 5.64
CA ARG A 24 -14.77 12.91 5.06
C ARG A 24 -15.26 14.22 4.48
N LEU A 25 -15.02 15.35 5.16
CA LEU A 25 -15.38 16.68 4.67
C LEU A 25 -14.61 17.01 3.38
N ALA A 26 -13.29 16.82 3.38
CA ALA A 26 -12.46 17.06 2.20
C ALA A 26 -12.86 16.16 1.02
N ALA A 27 -13.20 14.90 1.28
CA ALA A 27 -13.68 13.97 0.26
C ALA A 27 -15.02 14.41 -0.32
N ARG A 28 -15.97 14.82 0.52
CA ARG A 28 -17.25 15.39 0.06
C ARG A 28 -17.05 16.65 -0.76
N LEU A 29 -16.18 17.56 -0.34
CA LEU A 29 -15.87 18.78 -1.10
C LEU A 29 -15.18 18.48 -2.43
N ALA A 30 -14.38 17.41 -2.52
CA ALA A 30 -13.78 16.98 -3.77
C ALA A 30 -14.83 16.51 -4.79
N THR A 31 -16.01 16.04 -4.33
CA THR A 31 -17.11 15.62 -5.22
C THR A 31 -17.71 16.76 -6.04
N GLN A 32 -17.56 18.00 -5.57
CA GLN A 32 -18.07 19.21 -6.23
C GLN A 32 -17.08 19.81 -7.24
N ALA A 33 -15.86 19.30 -7.31
CA ALA A 33 -14.85 19.81 -8.22
C ALA A 33 -15.02 19.23 -9.64
N ARG A 34 -14.48 19.93 -10.65
CA ARG A 34 -14.52 19.49 -12.05
C ARG A 34 -13.72 18.19 -12.20
N PRO A 35 -14.36 17.06 -12.55
CA PRO A 35 -13.68 15.78 -12.64
C PRO A 35 -12.75 15.70 -13.85
N ALA A 36 -11.80 14.75 -13.79
CA ALA A 36 -11.06 14.34 -14.97
C ALA A 36 -12.03 13.74 -16.00
N THR A 37 -11.78 14.01 -17.29
CA THR A 37 -12.65 13.58 -18.40
C THR A 37 -12.09 12.38 -19.16
N GLY A 38 -10.87 11.93 -18.83
CA GLY A 38 -10.20 10.81 -19.48
C GLY A 38 -8.74 10.66 -19.04
N PHE A 39 -8.03 9.73 -19.69
CA PHE A 39 -6.58 9.57 -19.57
C PHE A 39 -5.84 10.40 -20.62
N VAL A 40 -4.72 10.99 -20.23
CA VAL A 40 -3.71 11.60 -21.12
C VAL A 40 -2.68 10.55 -21.55
N SER A 41 -2.33 9.66 -20.63
CA SER A 41 -1.47 8.49 -20.87
C SER A 41 -1.96 7.33 -20.02
N GLN A 42 -1.79 6.10 -20.54
CA GLN A 42 -2.01 4.88 -19.78
C GLN A 42 -0.65 4.32 -19.40
N PRO A 43 -0.22 4.40 -18.12
CA PRO A 43 0.98 3.70 -17.70
C PRO A 43 0.74 2.20 -17.83
N GLU A 44 1.72 1.47 -18.35
CA GLU A 44 1.63 0.01 -18.41
C GLU A 44 1.48 -0.57 -16.98
N PRO A 45 0.72 -1.67 -16.80
CA PRO A 45 0.50 -2.23 -15.47
C PRO A 45 1.82 -2.72 -14.87
N LYS A 46 2.38 -1.95 -13.92
CA LYS A 46 3.64 -2.30 -13.24
C LYS A 46 3.47 -3.27 -12.08
N THR A 47 2.23 -3.69 -11.83
CA THR A 47 1.81 -4.36 -10.61
C THR A 47 1.51 -5.81 -10.87
N ILE A 48 2.23 -6.70 -10.17
CA ILE A 48 2.04 -8.15 -10.28
C ILE A 48 1.18 -8.64 -9.12
N GLY A 49 0.09 -9.32 -9.47
CA GLY A 49 -0.76 -10.05 -8.54
C GLY A 49 -0.41 -11.53 -8.45
N SER A 50 -0.96 -12.20 -7.45
CA SER A 50 -0.84 -13.64 -7.27
C SER A 50 -2.03 -14.36 -7.90
N PHE A 51 -1.77 -15.21 -8.90
CA PHE A 51 -2.79 -16.06 -9.52
C PHE A 51 -3.52 -16.92 -8.48
N ALA A 52 -2.78 -17.51 -7.53
CA ALA A 52 -3.36 -18.34 -6.46
C ALA A 52 -4.32 -17.54 -5.56
N ARG A 53 -3.95 -16.32 -5.16
CA ARG A 53 -4.85 -15.43 -4.39
C ARG A 53 -6.07 -15.02 -5.22
N GLY A 54 -5.89 -14.74 -6.50
CA GLY A 54 -7.00 -14.42 -7.40
C GLY A 54 -8.01 -15.57 -7.48
N LYS A 55 -7.55 -16.83 -7.59
CA LYS A 55 -8.43 -18.00 -7.54
C LYS A 55 -9.16 -18.15 -6.20
N GLN A 56 -8.50 -17.83 -5.07
CA GLN A 56 -9.15 -17.82 -3.76
C GLN A 56 -10.25 -16.77 -3.67
N LEU A 57 -10.01 -15.55 -4.16
CA LEU A 57 -11.01 -14.48 -4.25
C LEU A 57 -12.20 -14.90 -5.13
N CYS A 58 -11.92 -15.55 -6.26
CA CYS A 58 -12.95 -16.13 -7.12
C CYS A 58 -13.73 -17.27 -6.44
N ALA A 59 -13.12 -18.01 -5.52
CA ALA A 59 -13.80 -19.01 -4.71
C ALA A 59 -14.57 -18.42 -3.52
N GLY A 60 -14.48 -17.10 -3.28
CA GLY A 60 -15.14 -16.43 -2.15
C GLY A 60 -14.35 -16.51 -0.84
N ASN A 61 -13.05 -16.80 -0.92
CA ASN A 61 -12.14 -16.84 0.22
C ASN A 61 -11.29 -15.56 0.24
N PHE A 62 -11.50 -14.73 1.26
CA PHE A 62 -10.89 -13.41 1.39
C PHE A 62 -9.86 -13.44 2.52
N MET A 63 -8.58 -13.56 2.16
CA MET A 63 -7.45 -13.53 3.08
C MET A 63 -6.78 -12.15 3.06
N PHE A 64 -7.05 -11.30 4.04
CA PHE A 64 -6.44 -9.97 4.14
C PHE A 64 -5.95 -9.70 5.56
N ALA A 65 -4.76 -9.09 5.67
CA ALA A 65 -4.14 -8.75 6.96
C ALA A 65 -4.10 -9.92 7.98
N GLY A 66 -3.99 -11.16 7.48
CA GLY A 66 -3.97 -12.38 8.31
C GLY A 66 -5.36 -12.92 8.72
N TYR A 67 -6.44 -12.27 8.32
CA TYR A 67 -7.82 -12.73 8.57
C TYR A 67 -8.39 -13.39 7.33
N LEU A 68 -8.97 -14.58 7.50
CA LEU A 68 -9.73 -15.28 6.47
C LEU A 68 -11.23 -15.07 6.70
N VAL A 69 -11.91 -14.57 5.68
CA VAL A 69 -13.37 -14.44 5.64
C VAL A 69 -13.89 -15.23 4.43
N GLU A 70 -14.85 -16.11 4.66
CA GLU A 70 -15.55 -16.83 3.57
C GLU A 70 -16.86 -16.10 3.25
N ALA A 71 -17.11 -15.81 1.97
CA ALA A 71 -18.38 -15.24 1.51
C ALA A 71 -19.49 -16.29 1.44
N LYS A 72 -19.84 -16.87 2.59
CA LYS A 72 -21.01 -17.74 2.72
C LYS A 72 -22.08 -17.01 3.53
N THR A 73 -23.28 -16.86 2.99
CA THR A 73 -24.44 -16.47 3.81
C THR A 73 -24.65 -17.51 4.92
N PRO A 74 -25.21 -17.13 6.09
CA PRO A 74 -25.60 -18.08 7.13
C PRO A 74 -26.50 -19.23 6.63
N ALA A 75 -27.27 -18.99 5.56
CA ALA A 75 -28.12 -19.97 4.89
C ALA A 75 -27.44 -20.74 3.73
N GLY A 76 -26.11 -20.64 3.57
CA GLY A 76 -25.30 -21.41 2.61
C GLY A 76 -25.57 -21.19 1.11
N SER A 77 -26.57 -20.39 0.74
CA SER A 77 -27.18 -20.43 -0.59
C SER A 77 -26.68 -19.35 -1.57
N ARG A 78 -26.01 -18.29 -1.08
CA ARG A 78 -25.52 -17.19 -1.94
C ARG A 78 -24.18 -16.64 -1.46
N ALA A 79 -23.30 -16.29 -2.41
CA ALA A 79 -22.06 -15.58 -2.12
C ALA A 79 -22.35 -14.11 -1.76
N LEU A 80 -21.82 -13.63 -0.64
CA LEU A 80 -21.91 -12.23 -0.25
C LEU A 80 -21.04 -11.35 -1.18
N PRO A 81 -21.52 -10.16 -1.61
CA PRO A 81 -20.68 -9.18 -2.27
C PRO A 81 -19.50 -8.75 -1.39
N LEU A 82 -18.39 -8.33 -1.99
CA LEU A 82 -17.15 -7.96 -1.27
C LEU A 82 -17.40 -6.93 -0.16
N TRP A 83 -18.22 -5.92 -0.43
CA TRP A 83 -18.48 -4.82 0.51
C TRP A 83 -19.55 -5.14 1.56
N ASP A 84 -20.11 -6.35 1.54
CA ASP A 84 -21.05 -6.88 2.54
C ASP A 84 -20.42 -7.95 3.44
N LEU A 85 -19.10 -8.17 3.31
CA LEU A 85 -18.36 -9.07 4.18
C LEU A 85 -18.32 -8.55 5.63
N PRO A 86 -18.28 -9.45 6.63
CA PRO A 86 -17.95 -9.03 7.99
C PRO A 86 -16.52 -8.45 8.00
N MET A 87 -16.35 -7.35 8.76
CA MET A 87 -15.05 -6.70 8.94
C MET A 87 -14.46 -7.12 10.29
N PRO A 88 -13.66 -8.20 10.37
CA PRO A 88 -13.17 -8.74 11.64
C PRO A 88 -12.16 -7.82 12.34
N ALA A 89 -11.47 -6.97 11.58
CA ALA A 89 -10.48 -6.03 12.10
C ALA A 89 -10.31 -4.81 11.18
N PRO A 90 -9.89 -3.64 11.71
CA PRO A 90 -9.62 -2.45 10.89
C PRO A 90 -8.61 -2.70 9.77
N ALA A 91 -7.54 -3.45 10.03
CA ALA A 91 -6.51 -3.78 9.03
C ALA A 91 -7.06 -4.61 7.85
N PHE A 92 -8.10 -5.42 8.08
CA PHE A 92 -8.81 -6.13 7.02
C PHE A 92 -9.56 -5.14 6.13
N GLU A 93 -10.34 -4.23 6.73
CA GLU A 93 -11.11 -3.22 6.00
C GLU A 93 -10.21 -2.23 5.24
N GLU A 94 -9.08 -1.82 5.82
CA GLU A 94 -8.05 -1.02 5.16
C GLU A 94 -7.48 -1.74 3.93
N ALA A 95 -7.18 -3.04 4.04
CA ALA A 95 -6.69 -3.83 2.90
C ALA A 95 -7.70 -3.93 1.76
N LEU A 96 -9.00 -4.05 2.07
CA LEU A 96 -10.09 -4.02 1.08
C LEU A 96 -10.13 -2.66 0.36
N HIS A 97 -10.10 -1.56 1.13
CA HIS A 97 -10.17 -0.20 0.58
C HIS A 97 -8.91 0.25 -0.16
N GLY A 98 -7.79 -0.45 0.03
CA GLY A 98 -6.55 -0.26 -0.71
C GLY A 98 -6.50 -0.93 -2.09
N PHE A 99 -7.51 -1.73 -2.46
CA PHE A 99 -7.64 -2.37 -3.78
C PHE A 99 -6.46 -3.27 -4.20
N GLY A 100 -5.72 -3.82 -3.23
CA GLY A 100 -4.62 -4.76 -3.49
C GLY A 100 -5.08 -6.01 -4.26
N TRP A 101 -6.30 -6.47 -3.97
CA TRP A 101 -6.96 -7.61 -4.61
C TRP A 101 -7.18 -7.45 -6.11
N LEU A 102 -7.13 -6.23 -6.65
CA LEU A 102 -7.32 -5.99 -8.08
C LEU A 102 -6.18 -6.57 -8.91
N ASP A 103 -4.94 -6.51 -8.40
CA ASP A 103 -3.80 -7.18 -9.03
C ASP A 103 -4.02 -8.70 -9.12
N ASP A 104 -4.50 -9.30 -8.02
CA ASP A 104 -4.68 -10.74 -7.92
C ASP A 104 -5.76 -11.23 -8.90
N LEU A 105 -6.85 -10.47 -9.07
CA LEU A 105 -7.87 -10.75 -10.07
C LEU A 105 -7.36 -10.55 -11.51
N ALA A 106 -6.57 -9.49 -11.74
CA ALA A 106 -5.95 -9.24 -13.04
C ALA A 106 -4.95 -10.35 -13.42
N ALA A 107 -4.26 -10.95 -12.44
CA ALA A 107 -3.37 -12.09 -12.66
C ALA A 107 -4.10 -13.37 -13.09
N VAL A 108 -5.37 -13.55 -12.72
CA VAL A 108 -6.21 -14.67 -13.21
C VAL A 108 -6.67 -14.43 -14.64
N ALA A 109 -6.99 -13.18 -14.98
CA ALA A 109 -7.32 -12.72 -16.33
C ALA A 109 -8.47 -13.45 -17.06
N ASP A 110 -9.38 -14.12 -16.34
CA ASP A 110 -10.57 -14.76 -16.92
C ASP A 110 -11.82 -13.85 -16.87
N GLY A 111 -12.84 -14.20 -17.67
CA GLY A 111 -14.11 -13.45 -17.73
C GLY A 111 -14.77 -13.26 -16.36
N PRO A 112 -14.93 -14.32 -15.54
CA PRO A 112 -15.47 -14.21 -14.19
C PRO A 112 -14.68 -13.31 -13.24
N ALA A 113 -13.35 -13.38 -13.24
CA ALA A 113 -12.49 -12.52 -12.41
C ALA A 113 -12.65 -11.06 -12.81
N ARG A 114 -12.70 -10.76 -14.11
CA ARG A 114 -12.97 -9.42 -14.63
C ARG A 114 -14.34 -8.91 -14.20
N ALA A 115 -15.39 -9.72 -14.36
CA ALA A 115 -16.75 -9.36 -13.95
C ALA A 115 -16.82 -9.03 -12.44
N ARG A 116 -16.11 -9.80 -11.59
CA ARG A 116 -16.02 -9.52 -10.14
C ARG A 116 -15.26 -8.23 -9.85
N ALA A 117 -14.10 -8.03 -10.47
CA ALA A 117 -13.31 -6.82 -10.29
C ALA A 117 -14.11 -5.56 -10.64
N GLN A 118 -14.85 -5.60 -11.75
CA GLN A 118 -15.75 -4.53 -12.15
C GLN A 118 -16.91 -4.38 -11.17
N ALA A 119 -17.64 -5.44 -10.85
CA ALA A 119 -18.77 -5.36 -9.92
C ALA A 119 -18.36 -4.75 -8.57
N TRP A 120 -17.24 -5.18 -7.99
CA TRP A 120 -16.74 -4.64 -6.72
C TRP A 120 -16.26 -3.20 -6.84
N THR A 121 -15.62 -2.83 -7.95
CA THR A 121 -15.16 -1.44 -8.16
C THR A 121 -16.32 -0.47 -8.28
N TRP A 122 -17.35 -0.80 -9.07
CA TRP A 122 -18.52 0.05 -9.23
C TRP A 122 -19.40 0.10 -7.98
N ASP A 123 -19.51 -1.01 -7.24
CA ASP A 123 -20.17 -1.00 -5.93
C ASP A 123 -19.45 -0.06 -4.94
N TRP A 124 -18.11 -0.02 -4.97
CA TRP A 124 -17.36 0.96 -4.20
C TRP A 124 -17.67 2.41 -4.62
N ILE A 125 -17.73 2.70 -5.92
CA ILE A 125 -18.10 4.03 -6.43
C ILE A 125 -19.48 4.45 -5.91
N THR A 126 -20.46 3.55 -5.98
CA THR A 126 -21.83 3.82 -5.51
C THR A 126 -21.89 4.05 -4.00
N ARG A 127 -21.26 3.19 -3.20
CA ARG A 127 -21.32 3.24 -1.74
C ARG A 127 -20.47 4.38 -1.15
N PHE A 128 -19.25 4.55 -1.65
CA PHE A 128 -18.22 5.36 -1.00
C PHE A 128 -17.74 6.54 -1.84
N GLY A 129 -18.00 6.57 -3.14
CA GLY A 129 -17.49 7.60 -4.06
C GLY A 129 -17.87 9.04 -3.69
N ARG A 130 -18.94 9.22 -2.91
CA ARG A 130 -19.37 10.53 -2.37
C ARG A 130 -18.64 10.98 -1.09
N GLY A 131 -17.48 10.41 -0.77
CA GLY A 131 -16.73 10.76 0.44
C GLY A 131 -17.28 10.13 1.73
N ARG A 132 -17.85 8.93 1.64
CA ARG A 132 -18.41 8.17 2.78
C ARG A 132 -17.52 6.98 3.13
N GLY A 133 -17.66 6.46 4.36
CA GLY A 133 -16.97 5.26 4.82
C GLY A 133 -15.52 5.48 5.27
N PRO A 134 -14.80 4.39 5.60
CA PRO A 134 -13.41 4.44 6.08
C PRO A 134 -12.36 4.52 4.95
N GLY A 135 -12.71 4.20 3.70
CA GLY A 135 -11.76 4.19 2.57
C GLY A 135 -11.19 5.54 2.10
N TRP A 136 -11.54 6.66 2.76
CA TRP A 136 -11.06 8.01 2.44
C TRP A 136 -9.95 8.46 3.39
N THR A 137 -8.85 7.73 3.42
CA THR A 137 -7.59 8.20 4.00
C THR A 137 -6.58 8.47 2.87
N PRO A 138 -5.57 9.35 3.08
CA PRO A 138 -4.61 9.67 2.04
C PRO A 138 -3.88 8.44 1.49
N GLU A 139 -3.40 7.56 2.36
CA GLU A 139 -2.64 6.36 2.01
C GLU A 139 -3.49 5.35 1.22
N LEU A 140 -4.71 5.06 1.69
CA LEU A 140 -5.65 4.17 0.97
C LEU A 140 -6.06 4.74 -0.38
N THR A 141 -6.24 6.06 -0.45
CA THR A 141 -6.59 6.73 -1.71
C THR A 141 -5.43 6.69 -2.69
N GLY A 142 -4.18 6.89 -2.22
CA GLY A 142 -2.99 6.75 -3.05
C GLY A 142 -2.85 5.35 -3.64
N ARG A 143 -2.94 4.31 -2.80
CA ARG A 143 -2.93 2.90 -3.24
C ARG A 143 -4.01 2.61 -4.28
N ARG A 144 -5.25 3.04 -4.00
CA ARG A 144 -6.40 2.79 -4.87
C ARG A 144 -6.26 3.49 -6.22
N LEU A 145 -5.79 4.74 -6.25
CA LEU A 145 -5.52 5.47 -7.49
C LEU A 145 -4.52 4.72 -8.37
N ILE A 146 -3.39 4.27 -7.82
CA ILE A 146 -2.38 3.50 -8.57
C ILE A 146 -3.01 2.25 -9.19
N ARG A 147 -3.75 1.48 -8.38
CA ARG A 147 -4.41 0.23 -8.83
C ARG A 147 -5.42 0.47 -9.93
N TRP A 148 -6.29 1.46 -9.76
CA TRP A 148 -7.31 1.79 -10.75
C TRP A 148 -6.68 2.24 -12.07
N ILE A 149 -5.68 3.12 -12.01
CA ILE A 149 -4.99 3.60 -13.20
C ILE A 149 -4.29 2.45 -13.94
N ASN A 150 -3.53 1.61 -13.24
CA ASN A 150 -2.82 0.49 -13.84
C ASN A 150 -3.76 -0.55 -14.44
N HIS A 151 -4.93 -0.78 -13.83
CA HIS A 151 -5.90 -1.78 -14.28
C HIS A 151 -7.08 -1.17 -15.05
N ALA A 152 -6.91 0.03 -15.61
CA ALA A 152 -7.97 0.75 -16.29
C ALA A 152 -8.56 -0.04 -17.48
N LEU A 153 -7.72 -0.67 -18.30
CA LEU A 153 -8.17 -1.50 -19.42
C LEU A 153 -8.99 -2.69 -18.93
N PHE A 154 -8.54 -3.36 -17.86
CA PHE A 154 -9.24 -4.49 -17.27
C PHE A 154 -10.61 -4.09 -16.70
N LEU A 155 -10.69 -2.93 -16.05
CA LEU A 155 -11.93 -2.40 -15.46
C LEU A 155 -12.90 -1.86 -16.52
N LEU A 156 -12.42 -1.11 -17.51
CA LEU A 156 -13.28 -0.44 -18.51
C LEU A 156 -13.68 -1.33 -19.69
N ASN A 157 -13.07 -2.52 -19.84
CA ASN A 157 -13.41 -3.43 -20.93
C ASN A 157 -14.91 -3.78 -20.93
N GLY A 158 -15.59 -3.48 -22.04
CA GLY A 158 -17.02 -3.76 -22.22
C GLY A 158 -17.96 -2.85 -21.42
N ARG A 159 -17.48 -1.73 -20.87
CA ARG A 159 -18.30 -0.77 -20.10
C ARG A 159 -18.88 0.32 -20.98
N GLU A 160 -20.08 0.77 -20.64
CA GLU A 160 -20.75 1.84 -21.35
C GLU A 160 -20.17 3.22 -21.00
N ARG A 161 -20.47 4.23 -21.84
CA ARG A 161 -19.96 5.58 -21.65
C ARG A 161 -20.29 6.17 -20.27
N ALA A 162 -21.52 5.98 -19.79
CA ALA A 162 -21.95 6.48 -18.49
C ALA A 162 -21.16 5.87 -17.33
N GLU A 163 -20.82 4.58 -17.43
CA GLU A 163 -20.00 3.87 -16.44
C GLU A 163 -18.54 4.34 -16.46
N ALA A 164 -17.99 4.53 -17.65
CA ALA A 164 -16.65 5.11 -17.82
C ALA A 164 -16.59 6.55 -17.25
N ASP A 165 -17.59 7.38 -17.51
CA ASP A 165 -17.66 8.74 -16.98
C ASP A 165 -17.77 8.76 -15.45
N ALA A 166 -18.50 7.80 -14.84
CA ALA A 166 -18.55 7.64 -13.39
C ALA A 166 -17.19 7.24 -12.80
N TYR A 167 -16.48 6.36 -13.50
CA TYR A 167 -15.13 5.92 -13.13
C TYR A 167 -14.13 7.08 -13.16
N PHE A 168 -14.04 7.84 -14.26
CA PHE A 168 -13.15 9.00 -14.38
C PHE A 168 -13.50 10.11 -13.40
N ARG A 169 -14.80 10.32 -13.14
CA ARG A 169 -15.26 11.23 -12.10
C ARG A 169 -14.73 10.84 -10.73
N SER A 170 -14.85 9.57 -10.37
CA SER A 170 -14.33 9.09 -9.08
C SER A 170 -12.81 9.24 -8.98
N LEU A 171 -12.06 8.93 -10.04
CA LEU A 171 -10.60 9.15 -10.07
C LEU A 171 -10.25 10.63 -9.84
N GLY A 172 -10.91 11.56 -10.54
CA GLY A 172 -10.69 13.00 -10.35
C GLY A 172 -10.98 13.46 -8.91
N GLN A 173 -12.08 13.00 -8.32
CA GLN A 173 -12.44 13.33 -6.94
C GLN A 173 -11.40 12.83 -5.93
N GLN A 174 -10.92 11.60 -6.13
CA GLN A 174 -9.87 11.00 -5.31
C GLN A 174 -8.55 11.78 -5.40
N THR A 175 -8.14 12.18 -6.61
CA THR A 175 -6.94 13.00 -6.84
C THR A 175 -7.02 14.35 -6.13
N ILE A 176 -8.18 15.03 -6.22
CA ILE A 176 -8.38 16.34 -5.58
C ILE A 176 -8.40 16.23 -4.06
N PHE A 177 -9.02 15.18 -3.52
CA PHE A 177 -8.94 14.87 -2.09
C PHE A 177 -7.49 14.67 -1.66
N LEU A 178 -6.74 13.85 -2.40
CA LEU A 178 -5.36 13.50 -2.07
C LEU A 178 -4.43 14.70 -2.13
N ALA A 179 -4.57 15.54 -3.17
CA ALA A 179 -3.85 16.80 -3.32
C ALA A 179 -4.03 17.73 -2.11
N ARG A 180 -5.21 17.72 -1.48
CA ARG A 180 -5.52 18.53 -0.30
C ARG A 180 -5.10 17.89 1.02
N ARG A 181 -4.93 16.56 1.09
CA ARG A 181 -4.84 15.83 2.38
C ARG A 181 -3.61 14.96 2.56
N TRP A 182 -2.76 14.78 1.55
CA TRP A 182 -1.54 13.97 1.64
C TRP A 182 -0.66 14.33 2.85
N HIS A 183 -0.56 15.61 3.23
CA HIS A 183 0.25 16.07 4.36
C HIS A 183 -0.24 15.54 5.72
N THR A 184 -1.49 15.07 5.79
CA THR A 184 -2.05 14.46 7.01
C THR A 184 -1.77 12.98 7.15
N ALA A 185 -1.20 12.35 6.11
CA ALA A 185 -0.66 11.00 6.21
C ALA A 185 0.49 10.97 7.22
N ARG A 186 0.58 9.89 7.99
CA ARG A 186 1.71 9.65 8.88
C ARG A 186 3.01 9.60 8.05
N PRO A 187 4.13 10.16 8.56
CA PRO A 187 5.43 10.00 7.89
C PRO A 187 5.77 8.52 7.63
N GLY A 188 6.55 8.26 6.59
CA GLY A 188 6.92 6.91 6.16
C GLY A 188 5.98 6.34 5.10
N LEU A 189 5.77 5.02 5.11
CA LEU A 189 5.03 4.30 4.05
C LEU A 189 3.67 4.94 3.70
N PRO A 190 2.79 5.33 4.66
CA PRO A 190 1.49 5.92 4.32
C PRO A 190 1.60 7.19 3.47
N ARG A 191 2.62 8.03 3.72
CA ARG A 191 2.84 9.25 2.95
C ARG A 191 3.48 8.97 1.59
N PHE A 192 4.38 7.99 1.51
CA PHE A 192 4.91 7.51 0.22
C PHE A 192 3.77 7.00 -0.68
N GLU A 193 2.86 6.18 -0.15
CA GLU A 193 1.67 5.70 -0.88
C GLU A 193 0.80 6.85 -1.39
N ALA A 194 0.52 7.83 -0.53
CA ALA A 194 -0.26 9.01 -0.87
C ALA A 194 0.41 9.86 -1.98
N LEU A 195 1.72 10.12 -1.87
CA LEU A 195 2.44 10.96 -2.82
C LEU A 195 2.63 10.27 -4.17
N THR A 196 2.99 8.98 -4.17
CA THR A 196 3.12 8.20 -5.41
C THR A 196 1.78 8.11 -6.15
N GLY A 197 0.68 7.86 -5.43
CA GLY A 197 -0.65 7.85 -6.04
C GLY A 197 -1.06 9.20 -6.63
N LEU A 198 -0.69 10.31 -5.99
CA LEU A 198 -0.93 11.65 -6.50
C LEU A 198 -0.11 11.96 -7.76
N ILE A 199 1.15 11.52 -7.82
CA ILE A 199 1.99 11.64 -9.02
C ILE A 199 1.39 10.85 -10.17
N TYR A 200 1.05 9.58 -9.95
CA TYR A 200 0.42 8.71 -10.96
C TYR A 200 -0.86 9.33 -11.50
N ALA A 201 -1.76 9.76 -10.62
CA ALA A 201 -3.02 10.35 -11.02
C ALA A 201 -2.84 11.71 -11.71
N GLY A 202 -1.87 12.52 -11.28
CA GLY A 202 -1.54 13.78 -11.92
C GLY A 202 -1.00 13.62 -13.34
N LEU A 203 -0.21 12.56 -13.59
CA LEU A 203 0.33 12.24 -14.91
C LEU A 203 -0.70 11.58 -15.83
N ALA A 204 -1.52 10.68 -15.29
CA ALA A 204 -2.46 9.91 -16.09
C ALA A 204 -3.74 10.69 -16.43
N LEU A 205 -4.26 11.54 -15.54
CA LEU A 205 -5.59 12.13 -15.69
C LEU A 205 -5.57 13.53 -16.33
N THR A 206 -6.49 13.76 -17.28
CA THR A 206 -6.66 15.05 -17.93
C THR A 206 -6.98 16.15 -16.91
N GLY A 207 -6.21 17.24 -16.95
CA GLY A 207 -6.41 18.42 -16.09
C GLY A 207 -5.86 18.31 -14.66
N MET A 208 -5.13 17.23 -14.33
CA MET A 208 -4.55 17.01 -13.00
C MET A 208 -3.03 17.23 -12.93
N GLU A 209 -2.38 17.52 -14.05
CA GLU A 209 -0.92 17.67 -14.18
C GLU A 209 -0.29 18.67 -13.19
N ARG A 210 -1.02 19.75 -12.87
CA ARG A 210 -0.58 20.77 -11.89
C ARG A 210 -0.22 20.20 -10.51
N HIS A 211 -0.70 18.99 -10.18
CA HIS A 211 -0.42 18.33 -8.90
C HIS A 211 0.91 17.57 -8.89
N VAL A 212 1.48 17.27 -10.06
CA VAL A 212 2.70 16.43 -10.20
C VAL A 212 3.93 17.11 -9.59
N GLY A 213 4.19 18.37 -9.95
CA GLY A 213 5.36 19.11 -9.45
C GLY A 213 5.40 19.23 -7.91
N PRO A 214 4.33 19.72 -7.27
CA PRO A 214 4.25 19.77 -5.82
C PRO A 214 4.39 18.40 -5.15
N ALA A 215 3.79 17.35 -5.73
CA ALA A 215 3.88 15.99 -5.19
C ALA A 215 5.29 15.40 -5.31
N ALA A 216 5.97 15.61 -6.44
CA ALA A 216 7.36 15.17 -6.64
C ALA A 216 8.33 15.87 -5.67
N ASN A 217 8.14 17.17 -5.43
CA ASN A 217 8.92 17.92 -4.44
C ASN A 217 8.66 17.42 -3.00
N ALA A 218 7.40 17.11 -2.67
CA ALA A 218 7.06 16.54 -1.38
C ALA A 218 7.64 15.12 -1.21
N LEU A 219 7.62 14.30 -2.27
CA LEU A 219 8.19 12.95 -2.26
C LEU A 219 9.71 13.00 -1.99
N ALA A 220 10.41 13.93 -2.65
CA ALA A 220 11.83 14.16 -2.44
C ALA A 220 12.16 14.56 -0.99
N LYS A 221 11.35 15.44 -0.40
CA LYS A 221 11.48 15.84 1.02
C LYS A 221 11.22 14.67 1.97
N GLU A 222 10.20 13.86 1.68
CA GLU A 222 9.91 12.67 2.49
C GLU A 222 11.08 11.68 2.41
N CYS A 223 11.64 11.44 1.22
CA CYS A 223 12.83 10.62 1.02
C CYS A 223 14.00 11.12 1.88
N ALA A 224 14.29 12.42 1.86
CA ALA A 224 15.37 13.01 2.65
C ALA A 224 15.14 12.89 4.17
N SER A 225 13.89 12.80 4.62
CA SER A 225 13.55 12.73 6.05
C SER A 225 13.41 11.30 6.59
N GLN A 226 12.98 10.35 5.76
CA GLN A 226 12.62 9.00 6.18
C GLN A 226 13.66 7.95 5.77
N ILE A 227 14.59 8.29 4.87
CA ILE A 227 15.58 7.33 4.35
C ILE A 227 16.96 7.83 4.74
N ASP A 228 17.61 7.11 5.64
CA ASP A 228 18.91 7.48 6.15
C ASP A 228 20.03 7.34 5.10
N ALA A 229 21.25 7.70 5.49
CA ALA A 229 22.43 7.62 4.63
C ALA A 229 22.79 6.18 4.18
N GLN A 230 22.26 5.16 4.86
CA GLN A 230 22.42 3.75 4.54
C GLN A 230 21.15 3.15 3.89
N GLY A 231 20.19 3.97 3.45
CA GLY A 231 18.98 3.47 2.81
C GLY A 231 18.00 2.77 3.77
N GLY A 232 18.16 2.98 5.07
CA GLY A 232 17.27 2.44 6.09
C GLY A 232 16.08 3.35 6.38
N ILE A 233 14.98 2.73 6.84
CA ILE A 233 13.78 3.41 7.34
C ILE A 233 13.62 3.27 8.86
N PRO A 234 12.97 4.23 9.55
CA PRO A 234 12.85 4.23 11.01
C PRO A 234 12.19 2.98 11.63
N THR A 235 11.25 2.34 10.92
CA THR A 235 10.54 1.16 11.43
C THR A 235 11.42 -0.09 11.46
N ARG A 236 12.58 -0.04 10.78
CA ARG A 236 13.51 -1.16 10.64
C ARG A 236 12.87 -2.43 10.05
N ASN A 237 11.71 -2.31 9.40
CA ASN A 237 10.99 -3.42 8.78
C ASN A 237 11.42 -3.62 7.31
N PRO A 238 12.06 -4.75 6.95
CA PRO A 238 12.50 -4.99 5.57
C PRO A 238 11.38 -5.06 4.54
N GLU A 239 10.20 -5.60 4.91
CA GLU A 239 9.05 -5.70 4.00
C GLU A 239 8.48 -4.30 3.71
N GLU A 240 8.40 -3.44 4.72
CA GLU A 240 8.00 -2.04 4.54
C GLU A 240 9.01 -1.28 3.66
N LEU A 241 10.31 -1.51 3.85
CA LEU A 241 11.35 -0.93 2.99
C LEU A 241 11.18 -1.35 1.53
N LEU A 242 10.85 -2.62 1.27
CA LEU A 242 10.58 -3.09 -0.08
C LEU A 242 9.36 -2.40 -0.70
N GLU A 243 8.29 -2.18 0.06
CA GLU A 243 7.11 -1.45 -0.43
C GLU A 243 7.46 0.02 -0.75
N VAL A 244 8.20 0.70 0.12
CA VAL A 244 8.70 2.07 -0.15
C VAL A 244 9.56 2.09 -1.40
N PHE A 245 10.53 1.19 -1.52
CA PHE A 245 11.41 1.08 -2.69
C PHE A 245 10.61 0.88 -3.98
N THR A 246 9.64 -0.04 -3.96
CA THR A 246 8.76 -0.30 -5.11
C THR A 246 8.01 0.96 -5.54
N LEU A 247 7.40 1.68 -4.58
CA LEU A 247 6.68 2.93 -4.86
C LEU A 247 7.59 4.02 -5.42
N LEU A 248 8.83 4.13 -4.92
CA LEU A 248 9.79 5.11 -5.42
C LEU A 248 10.25 4.79 -6.84
N THR A 249 10.55 3.53 -7.14
CA THR A 249 10.93 3.10 -8.49
C THR A 249 9.80 3.33 -9.49
N TRP A 250 8.56 3.02 -9.11
CA TRP A 250 7.38 3.31 -9.92
C TRP A 250 7.19 4.80 -10.18
N ALA A 251 7.30 5.64 -9.15
CA ALA A 251 7.21 7.09 -9.30
C ALA A 251 8.31 7.65 -10.22
N ALA A 252 9.55 7.16 -10.08
CA ALA A 252 10.67 7.59 -10.90
C ALA A 252 10.45 7.23 -12.38
N ALA A 253 10.02 6.00 -12.65
CA ALA A 253 9.73 5.53 -14.00
C ALA A 253 8.56 6.30 -14.63
N ALA A 254 7.47 6.53 -13.89
CA ALA A 254 6.32 7.29 -14.39
C ALA A 254 6.67 8.75 -14.72
N LEU A 255 7.51 9.40 -13.90
CA LEU A 255 8.01 10.74 -14.19
C LEU A 255 8.86 10.74 -15.47
N ALA A 256 9.79 9.79 -15.60
CA ALA A 256 10.67 9.67 -16.76
C ALA A 256 9.90 9.41 -18.07
N GLU A 257 8.92 8.51 -18.04
CA GLU A 257 8.01 8.22 -19.17
C GLU A 257 7.21 9.47 -19.61
N ALA A 258 6.89 10.36 -18.66
CA ALA A 258 6.24 11.64 -18.94
C ALA A 258 7.22 12.76 -19.34
N GLY A 259 8.49 12.45 -19.62
CA GLY A 259 9.52 13.42 -19.97
C GLY A 259 9.94 14.34 -18.83
N ARG A 260 9.67 13.95 -17.57
CA ARG A 260 10.03 14.72 -16.37
C ARG A 260 11.14 14.02 -15.60
N SER A 261 12.17 14.76 -15.22
CA SER A 261 13.23 14.21 -14.37
C SER A 261 12.76 14.11 -12.91
N PRO A 262 12.91 12.93 -12.26
CA PRO A 262 12.73 12.82 -10.82
C PRO A 262 13.70 13.73 -10.05
N GLN A 263 13.31 14.13 -8.84
CA GLN A 263 14.15 14.97 -7.99
C GLN A 263 15.39 14.20 -7.52
N SER A 264 16.51 14.89 -7.31
CA SER A 264 17.78 14.24 -6.93
C SER A 264 17.67 13.41 -5.64
N ALA A 265 17.03 13.94 -4.59
CA ALA A 265 16.84 13.22 -3.33
C ALA A 265 15.99 11.94 -3.47
N HIS A 266 15.09 11.90 -4.45
CA HIS A 266 14.30 10.70 -4.77
C HIS A 266 15.17 9.64 -5.46
N LEU A 267 15.96 10.01 -6.47
CA LEU A 267 16.87 9.08 -7.14
C LEU A 267 17.94 8.52 -6.18
N GLN A 268 18.56 9.40 -5.39
CA GLN A 268 19.55 9.00 -4.39
C GLN A 268 18.97 8.05 -3.35
N ALA A 269 17.69 8.21 -2.99
CA ALA A 269 17.03 7.29 -2.07
C ALA A 269 16.90 5.88 -2.66
N ILE A 270 16.54 5.76 -3.95
CA ILE A 270 16.51 4.46 -4.66
C ILE A 270 17.91 3.83 -4.66
N GLU A 271 18.94 4.61 -4.98
CA GLU A 271 20.33 4.15 -5.00
C GLU A 271 20.81 3.64 -3.63
N ARG A 272 20.43 4.31 -2.53
CA ARG A 272 20.78 3.90 -1.17
C ARG A 272 20.00 2.67 -0.68
N ILE A 273 18.72 2.56 -1.02
CA ILE A 273 17.88 1.45 -0.55
C ILE A 273 18.27 0.12 -1.22
N ALA A 274 18.66 0.13 -2.50
CA ALA A 274 18.89 -1.11 -3.24
C ALA A 274 20.00 -2.02 -2.63
N PRO A 275 21.19 -1.52 -2.24
CA PRO A 275 22.17 -2.32 -1.49
C PRO A 275 21.64 -2.87 -0.17
N THR A 276 20.86 -2.08 0.57
CA THR A 276 20.27 -2.46 1.85
C THR A 276 19.29 -3.62 1.69
N LEU A 277 18.40 -3.56 0.70
CA LEU A 277 17.50 -4.68 0.41
C LEU A 277 18.26 -5.94 -0.02
N ARG A 278 19.37 -5.82 -0.75
CA ARG A 278 20.22 -6.97 -1.10
C ARG A 278 20.89 -7.58 0.12
N ALA A 279 21.33 -6.76 1.08
CA ALA A 279 21.90 -7.24 2.34
C ALA A 279 20.87 -7.92 3.24
N LEU A 280 19.59 -7.54 3.12
CA LEU A 280 18.47 -8.15 3.87
C LEU A 280 17.84 -9.35 3.16
N ARG A 281 18.28 -9.64 1.93
CA ARG A 281 17.89 -10.84 1.20
C ARG A 281 18.47 -12.09 1.87
N HIS A 282 17.57 -12.99 2.23
CA HIS A 282 17.92 -14.30 2.75
C HIS A 282 18.27 -15.27 1.60
N SER A 283 18.97 -16.37 1.91
CA SER A 283 19.45 -17.32 0.88
C SER A 283 18.33 -18.05 0.11
N ASP A 284 17.12 -18.07 0.65
CA ASP A 284 15.91 -18.60 -0.01
C ASP A 284 15.26 -17.59 -0.99
N GLY A 285 15.86 -16.41 -1.15
CA GLY A 285 15.35 -15.36 -2.03
C GLY A 285 14.33 -14.42 -1.40
N GLY A 286 13.83 -14.74 -0.20
CA GLY A 286 12.92 -13.87 0.56
C GLY A 286 13.65 -12.79 1.35
N LEU A 287 12.88 -11.92 1.98
CA LEU A 287 13.39 -10.95 2.97
C LEU A 287 13.48 -11.55 4.37
N ALA A 288 14.44 -11.07 5.15
CA ALA A 288 14.50 -11.35 6.57
C ALA A 288 13.25 -10.84 7.31
N ARG A 289 12.72 -11.66 8.23
CA ARG A 289 11.45 -11.39 8.93
C ARG A 289 11.71 -10.70 10.26
N PHE A 290 11.71 -9.37 10.25
CA PHE A 290 11.93 -8.54 11.44
C PHE A 290 10.84 -7.46 11.60
N HIS A 291 10.64 -6.99 12.85
CA HIS A 291 9.66 -5.95 13.23
C HIS A 291 8.25 -6.11 12.62
N GLY A 292 7.73 -7.34 12.63
CA GLY A 292 6.39 -7.63 12.10
C GLY A 292 6.32 -7.78 10.57
N GLY A 293 7.44 -7.61 9.86
CA GLY A 293 7.56 -7.89 8.44
C GLY A 293 7.59 -9.40 8.13
N GLY A 294 6.92 -9.76 7.04
CA GLY A 294 6.98 -11.06 6.41
C GLY A 294 8.18 -11.21 5.47
N ARG A 295 8.20 -12.31 4.71
CA ARG A 295 9.25 -12.59 3.70
C ARG A 295 9.07 -11.80 2.40
N GLY A 296 7.98 -11.03 2.27
CA GLY A 296 7.52 -10.45 1.01
C GLY A 296 6.87 -11.48 0.07
N THR A 297 6.25 -10.99 -1.01
CA THR A 297 5.77 -11.85 -2.11
C THR A 297 6.96 -12.41 -2.88
N GLU A 298 6.89 -13.69 -3.27
CA GLU A 298 7.91 -14.35 -4.07
C GLU A 298 8.20 -13.58 -5.37
N GLY A 299 9.49 -13.43 -5.70
CA GLY A 299 9.94 -12.70 -6.90
C GLY A 299 9.85 -11.17 -6.82
N ARG A 300 9.08 -10.58 -5.90
CA ARG A 300 8.88 -9.12 -5.82
C ARG A 300 10.18 -8.36 -5.56
N LEU A 301 11.03 -8.87 -4.66
CA LEU A 301 12.31 -8.25 -4.35
C LEU A 301 13.21 -8.17 -5.59
N ASP A 302 13.36 -9.30 -6.30
CA ASP A 302 14.21 -9.39 -7.48
C ASP A 302 13.66 -8.51 -8.62
N GLN A 303 12.34 -8.49 -8.80
CA GLN A 303 11.68 -7.60 -9.75
C GLN A 303 11.94 -6.12 -9.41
N ALA A 304 11.74 -5.71 -8.15
CA ALA A 304 11.92 -4.32 -7.75
C ALA A 304 13.38 -3.87 -7.97
N LEU A 305 14.36 -4.72 -7.61
CA LEU A 305 15.78 -4.45 -7.84
C LEU A 305 16.13 -4.37 -9.33
N ALA A 306 15.55 -5.24 -10.16
CA ALA A 306 15.74 -5.21 -11.60
C ALA A 306 15.14 -3.93 -12.23
N SER A 307 13.92 -3.55 -11.83
CA SER A 307 13.25 -2.34 -12.32
C SER A 307 13.98 -1.05 -11.92
N ALA A 308 14.68 -1.04 -10.79
CA ALA A 308 15.45 0.12 -10.36
C ALA A 308 16.76 0.32 -11.16
N GLY A 309 17.28 -0.72 -11.81
CA GLY A 309 18.52 -0.66 -12.61
C GLY A 309 19.78 -0.29 -11.81
N VAL A 310 19.71 -0.25 -10.48
CA VAL A 310 20.86 0.12 -9.62
C VAL A 310 21.88 -1.01 -9.64
N ARG A 311 23.14 -0.71 -9.96
CA ARG A 311 24.22 -1.69 -9.97
C ARG A 311 24.35 -2.37 -8.60
N ALA A 312 24.68 -3.66 -8.61
CA ALA A 312 24.99 -4.37 -7.38
C ALA A 312 26.31 -3.84 -6.79
N VAL A 313 26.20 -3.17 -5.65
CA VAL A 313 27.34 -2.74 -4.82
C VAL A 313 27.17 -3.41 -3.45
N PRO A 314 28.25 -3.91 -2.82
CA PRO A 314 28.18 -4.42 -1.46
C PRO A 314 27.63 -3.34 -0.52
N ALA A 315 26.72 -3.72 0.38
CA ALA A 315 26.32 -2.82 1.45
C ALA A 315 27.49 -2.66 2.43
N GLU A 316 27.84 -1.43 2.78
CA GLU A 316 28.85 -1.13 3.77
C GLU A 316 28.21 -1.05 5.17
N GLY A 317 28.72 -1.84 6.11
CA GLY A 317 28.25 -1.82 7.50
C GLY A 317 26.84 -2.43 7.71
N PRO A 318 26.21 -2.15 8.86
CA PRO A 318 24.92 -2.72 9.21
C PRO A 318 23.77 -2.13 8.38
N ALA A 319 23.10 -2.95 7.58
CA ALA A 319 21.93 -2.57 6.78
C ALA A 319 20.72 -2.43 7.71
N MET A 320 20.20 -1.21 7.95
CA MET A 320 19.13 -0.94 8.94
C MET A 320 19.45 -1.47 10.36
N GLY A 321 20.73 -1.58 10.70
CA GLY A 321 21.18 -2.19 11.95
C GLY A 321 21.23 -3.72 11.95
N TYR A 322 21.02 -4.37 10.80
CA TYR A 322 21.21 -5.81 10.63
C TYR A 322 22.59 -6.13 10.05
N ILE A 323 23.18 -7.23 10.52
CA ILE A 323 24.44 -7.76 10.00
C ILE A 323 24.17 -9.10 9.34
N ARG A 324 24.59 -9.25 8.08
CA ARG A 324 24.54 -10.51 7.33
C ARG A 324 25.88 -11.21 7.37
N LEU A 325 25.88 -12.44 7.88
CA LEU A 325 27.01 -13.36 7.89
C LEU A 325 26.72 -14.50 6.91
N ALA A 326 27.69 -14.84 6.06
CA ALA A 326 27.56 -15.95 5.11
C ALA A 326 28.82 -16.80 5.12
N ALA A 327 28.65 -18.12 5.27
CA ALA A 327 29.71 -19.11 5.21
C ALA A 327 29.21 -20.34 4.43
N GLY A 328 29.74 -20.56 3.23
CA GLY A 328 29.29 -21.63 2.34
C GLY A 328 27.79 -21.53 2.03
N ARG A 329 27.02 -22.53 2.46
CA ARG A 329 25.55 -22.60 2.27
C ARG A 329 24.76 -22.01 3.44
N SER A 330 25.43 -21.56 4.49
CA SER A 330 24.80 -21.02 5.69
C SER A 330 24.78 -19.50 5.65
N THR A 331 23.60 -18.92 5.86
CA THR A 331 23.41 -17.47 5.96
C THR A 331 22.69 -17.14 7.26
N VAL A 332 23.23 -16.19 8.02
CA VAL A 332 22.63 -15.68 9.25
C VAL A 332 22.47 -14.17 9.12
N ILE A 333 21.29 -13.65 9.43
CA ILE A 333 21.03 -12.22 9.51
C ILE A 333 20.67 -11.90 10.96
N VAL A 334 21.45 -11.04 11.61
CA VAL A 334 21.34 -10.73 13.03
C VAL A 334 20.93 -9.28 13.20
N ASP A 335 19.95 -9.00 14.08
CA ASP A 335 19.70 -7.64 14.56
C ASP A 335 20.83 -7.24 15.52
N ALA A 336 21.66 -6.30 15.08
CA ALA A 336 22.81 -5.78 15.81
C ALA A 336 22.64 -4.29 16.16
N ALA A 337 21.42 -3.75 16.06
CA ALA A 337 21.18 -2.37 16.46
C ALA A 337 21.17 -2.22 17.97
N ARG A 338 21.43 -0.98 18.42
CA ARG A 338 21.25 -0.64 19.83
C ARG A 338 19.78 -0.83 20.21
N PRO A 339 19.48 -1.46 21.37
CA PRO A 339 18.12 -1.57 21.83
C PRO A 339 17.50 -0.18 22.01
N PRO A 340 16.18 -0.02 21.81
CA PRO A 340 15.50 1.26 21.99
C PRO A 340 15.73 1.76 23.42
N MET A 341 16.31 2.96 23.54
CA MET A 341 16.53 3.63 24.82
C MET A 341 15.23 4.34 25.20
N GLY A 342 14.37 3.66 25.94
CA GLY A 342 13.15 4.22 26.55
C GLY A 342 13.04 3.83 28.02
N PRO A 343 12.22 4.53 28.83
CA PRO A 343 12.01 4.13 30.21
C PRO A 343 11.50 2.68 30.26
N ARG A 344 12.17 1.87 31.08
CA ARG A 344 11.80 0.47 31.32
C ARG A 344 10.32 0.45 31.74
N PRO A 345 9.42 -0.26 31.03
CA PRO A 345 8.07 -0.45 31.53
C PRO A 345 8.16 -1.09 32.93
N PRO A 346 7.34 -0.66 33.90
CA PRO A 346 7.39 -1.20 35.24
C PRO A 346 7.25 -2.72 35.16
N MET A 347 8.16 -3.44 35.82
CA MET A 347 8.07 -4.89 35.87
C MET A 347 6.72 -5.26 36.50
N PRO A 348 5.95 -6.19 35.92
CA PRO A 348 4.75 -6.67 36.58
C PRO A 348 5.16 -7.21 37.96
N MET A 349 4.53 -6.68 39.01
CA MET A 349 4.79 -7.16 40.37
C MET A 349 4.57 -8.68 40.40
N PRO A 350 5.48 -9.46 41.01
CA PRO A 350 5.29 -10.89 41.16
C PRO A 350 3.94 -11.11 41.84
N ARG A 351 3.08 -11.94 41.22
CA ARG A 351 1.81 -12.31 41.84
C ARG A 351 2.14 -13.02 43.16
N PRO A 352 1.54 -12.62 44.29
CA PRO A 352 1.73 -13.33 45.53
C PRO A 352 1.29 -14.79 45.33
N TRP A 353 2.11 -15.71 45.85
CA TRP A 353 1.78 -17.13 45.85
C TRP A 353 0.44 -17.34 46.56
N PRO A 354 -0.43 -18.23 46.05
CA PRO A 354 -1.66 -18.56 46.74
C PRO A 354 -1.31 -19.16 48.11
N SER A 355 -1.74 -18.46 49.18
CA SER A 355 -1.68 -18.98 50.55
C SER A 355 -2.49 -20.29 50.61
N SER A 356 -1.83 -21.34 51.10
CA SER A 356 -2.37 -22.71 51.23
C SER A 356 -3.52 -22.80 52.21
#